data_AF-A0A0Q3VYU0-F1
#
_entry.id   AF-A0A0Q3VYU0-F1
#
_cell.length_a   1.000
_cell.length_b   1.000
_cell.length_c   1.000
_cell.angle_alpha   90.00
_cell.angle_beta   90.00
_cell.angle_gamma   90.00
#
_symmetry.space_group_name_H-M   'P 1'
#
loop_
_entity.id
_entity.type
_entity.pdbx_description
1 polymer ?
#
loop_
_entity_poly.entity_id
_entity_poly.type
_entity_poly.pdbx_seq_one_letter_code
_entity_poly.pdbx_strand_id
1 'polypeptide(L)'
;MFDLRMPIDLEHMEVVNLIESPTVEGLAILFLGENLEDNENNKPTIRVYLLKRIQGIFEIEKELYAFSFYNVNKALTFADNLPQMSALELLIDMNSVNQENIIH
;
A
#
# COMPACT_ATOMS: atom_id res chain seq x y z
N MET A 1 6.62 -15.63 8.84
CA MET A 1 5.92 -14.55 9.56
C MET A 1 6.93 -13.44 9.70
N PHE A 2 6.70 -12.29 9.08
CA PHE A 2 7.63 -11.16 9.18
C PHE A 2 7.50 -10.57 10.58
N ASP A 3 8.63 -10.23 11.22
CA ASP A 3 8.63 -9.53 12.49
C ASP A 3 8.25 -8.06 12.23
N LEU A 4 6.96 -7.81 12.02
CA LEU A 4 6.36 -6.49 11.82
C LEU A 4 5.61 -6.09 13.09
N ARG A 5 5.90 -4.91 13.62
CA ARG A 5 5.11 -4.31 14.68
C ARG A 5 4.01 -3.43 14.09
N MET A 6 2.80 -3.97 14.02
CA MET A 6 1.63 -3.26 13.53
C MET A 6 1.09 -2.29 14.59
N PRO A 7 0.88 -1.00 14.28
CA PRO A 7 0.11 -0.09 15.12
C PRO A 7 -1.35 -0.55 15.26
N ILE A 8 -1.93 -0.39 16.46
CA ILE A 8 -3.30 -0.83 16.79
C ILE A 8 -4.33 -0.22 15.83
N ASP A 9 -4.13 1.04 15.45
CA ASP A 9 -5.00 1.76 14.52
C ASP A 9 -4.98 1.19 13.10
N LEU A 10 -4.01 0.34 12.75
CA LEU A 10 -3.90 -0.28 11.42
C LEU A 10 -4.20 -1.79 11.44
N GLU A 11 -4.42 -2.41 12.60
CA GLU A 11 -4.70 -3.85 12.74
C GLU A 11 -5.96 -4.31 11.99
N HIS A 12 -6.87 -3.39 11.69
CA HIS A 12 -8.09 -3.66 10.95
C HIS A 12 -7.88 -3.71 9.42
N MET A 13 -6.68 -3.37 8.93
CA MET A 13 -6.34 -3.38 7.50
C MET A 13 -5.76 -4.72 7.08
N GLU A 14 -5.97 -5.09 5.82
CA GLU A 14 -5.41 -6.31 5.25
C GLU A 14 -3.98 -6.08 4.76
N VAL A 15 -3.05 -6.98 5.08
CA VAL A 15 -1.70 -6.92 4.49
C VAL A 15 -1.78 -7.41 3.05
N VAL A 16 -1.66 -6.49 2.11
CA VAL A 16 -1.72 -6.76 0.67
C VAL A 16 -0.38 -7.29 0.18
N ASN A 17 0.70 -6.59 0.52
CA ASN A 17 2.05 -6.95 0.07
C ASN A 17 3.13 -6.32 0.94
N LEU A 18 4.31 -6.92 0.95
CA LEU A 18 5.52 -6.42 1.61
C LEU A 18 6.70 -6.61 0.67
N ILE A 19 7.38 -5.51 0.33
CA ILE A 19 8.54 -5.51 -0.56
C ILE A 19 9.76 -5.03 0.23
N GLU A 20 10.69 -5.93 0.52
CA GLU A 20 11.98 -5.56 1.13
C GLU A 20 12.95 -5.02 0.08
N SER A 21 13.73 -4.01 0.45
CA SER A 21 14.75 -3.44 -0.43
C SER A 21 15.86 -4.46 -0.68
N PRO A 22 16.21 -4.74 -1.94
CA PRO A 22 17.33 -5.63 -2.26
C PRO A 22 18.70 -4.98 -2.06
N THR A 23 18.74 -3.66 -1.87
CA THR A 23 19.98 -2.87 -1.81
C THR A 23 20.21 -2.15 -0.49
N VAL A 24 19.17 -1.98 0.33
CA VAL A 24 19.24 -1.31 1.62
C VAL A 24 18.69 -2.24 2.70
N GLU A 25 19.58 -2.84 3.48
CA GLU A 25 19.19 -3.73 4.57
C GLU A 25 18.25 -3.01 5.56
N GLY A 26 17.15 -3.69 5.91
CA GLY A 26 16.19 -3.18 6.88
C GLY A 26 15.27 -2.07 6.35
N LEU A 27 15.25 -1.82 5.05
CA LEU A 27 14.25 -0.95 4.41
C LEU A 27 13.20 -1.80 3.69
N ALA A 28 11.92 -1.49 3.86
CA ALA A 28 10.86 -2.16 3.13
C ALA A 28 9.67 -1.23 2.86
N ILE A 29 8.79 -1.64 1.95
CA ILE A 29 7.51 -0.98 1.68
C ILE A 29 6.39 -1.96 2.00
N LEU A 30 5.44 -1.53 2.82
CA LEU A 30 4.24 -2.28 3.17
C LEU A 30 3.03 -1.69 2.45
N PHE A 31 2.23 -2.57 1.86
CA PHE A 31 0.97 -2.23 1.24
C PHE A 31 -0.17 -2.79 2.10
N LEU A 32 -1.07 -1.91 2.53
CA LEU A 32 -2.24 -2.25 3.33
C LEU A 32 -3.52 -1.94 2.58
N GLY A 33 -4.48 -2.85 2.65
CA GLY A 33 -5.80 -2.74 2.07
C GLY A 33 -6.82 -2.29 3.09
N GLU A 34 -7.59 -1.27 2.75
CA GLU A 34 -8.73 -0.77 3.51
C GLU A 34 -10.00 -0.94 2.65
N ASN A 35 -11.09 -1.45 3.24
CA ASN A 35 -12.35 -1.68 2.54
C ASN A 35 -12.23 -2.58 1.28
N LEU A 36 -11.38 -3.62 1.35
CA LEU A 36 -11.25 -4.61 0.27
C LEU A 36 -12.36 -5.68 0.29
N GLU A 37 -13.21 -5.68 1.31
CA GLU A 37 -14.43 -6.47 1.35
C GLU A 37 -15.56 -5.67 0.68
N ASP A 38 -16.37 -6.35 -0.14
CA ASP A 38 -17.38 -5.76 -1.02
C ASP A 38 -18.43 -4.95 -0.23
N ASN A 39 -18.18 -3.65 -0.08
CA ASN A 39 -19.03 -2.71 0.64
C ASN A 39 -19.25 -1.48 -0.23
N GLU A 40 -20.46 -1.33 -0.76
CA GLU A 40 -20.84 -0.26 -1.70
C GLU A 40 -20.61 1.17 -1.15
N ASN A 41 -20.46 1.32 0.17
CA ASN A 41 -20.40 2.62 0.82
C ASN A 41 -18.97 3.19 0.98
N ASN A 42 -17.93 2.37 0.84
CA ASN A 42 -16.55 2.81 1.05
C ASN A 42 -15.70 2.55 -0.18
N LYS A 43 -14.87 3.53 -0.54
CA LYS A 43 -13.89 3.32 -1.62
C LYS A 43 -12.81 2.35 -1.13
N PRO A 44 -12.53 1.26 -1.86
CA PRO A 44 -11.40 0.40 -1.57
C PRO A 44 -10.12 1.20 -1.75
N THR A 45 -9.24 1.13 -0.76
CA THR A 45 -8.03 1.94 -0.71
C THR A 45 -6.82 1.06 -0.42
N ILE A 46 -5.74 1.27 -1.16
CA ILE A 46 -4.44 0.66 -0.88
C ILE A 46 -3.51 1.75 -0.37
N ARG A 47 -3.05 1.61 0.87
CA ARG A 47 -2.13 2.52 1.55
C ARG A 47 -0.72 1.96 1.50
N VAL A 48 0.25 2.84 1.28
CA VAL A 48 1.66 2.51 1.13
C VAL A 48 2.43 3.09 2.30
N TYR A 49 3.16 2.25 3.01
CA TYR A 49 3.98 2.64 4.16
C TYR A 49 5.44 2.32 3.92
N LEU A 50 6.31 3.24 4.34
CA LEU A 50 7.73 2.96 4.47
C LEU A 50 7.97 2.25 5.80
N LEU A 51 8.67 1.12 5.75
CA LEU A 51 9.11 0.40 6.93
C LEU A 51 10.61 0.54 7.11
N LYS A 52 11.02 0.58 8.38
CA LYS A 52 12.42 0.51 8.77
C LYS A 52 12.61 -0.53 9.86
N ARG A 53 13.71 -1.29 9.77
CA ARG A 53 14.08 -2.28 10.78
C ARG A 53 14.75 -1.60 11.96
N ILE A 54 14.15 -1.70 13.14
CA ILE A 54 14.64 -1.17 14.41
C ILE A 54 14.76 -2.36 15.37
N GLN A 55 15.98 -2.61 15.87
CA GLN A 55 16.27 -3.72 16.79
C GLN A 55 15.82 -5.09 16.26
N GLY A 56 15.90 -5.30 14.94
CA GLY A 56 15.53 -6.57 14.30
C GLY A 56 14.07 -6.67 13.86
N ILE A 57 13.20 -5.73 14.26
CA ILE A 57 11.77 -5.73 13.96
C ILE A 57 11.47 -4.61 12.96
N PHE A 58 10.61 -4.84 11.97
CA PHE A 58 10.10 -3.79 11.11
C PHE A 58 9.07 -2.93 11.85
N GLU A 59 9.28 -1.62 11.81
CA GLU A 59 8.34 -0.61 12.29
C GLU A 59 7.93 0.30 11.14
N ILE A 60 6.69 0.78 11.16
CA ILE A 60 6.19 1.77 10.20
C ILE A 60 6.85 3.12 10.50
N GLU A 61 7.56 3.68 9.53
CA GLU A 61 8.18 5.00 9.64
C GLU A 61 7.20 6.10 9.25
N LYS A 62 6.52 5.95 8.10
CA LYS A 62 5.52 6.91 7.58
C LYS A 62 4.66 6.33 6.47
N GLU A 63 3.49 6.90 6.26
CA GLU A 63 2.70 6.72 5.03
C GLU A 63 3.39 7.46 3.88
N LEU A 64 3.55 6.79 2.74
CA LEU A 64 4.08 7.35 1.50
C LEU A 64 2.95 7.82 0.58
N TYR A 65 1.87 7.05 0.48
CA TYR A 65 0.76 7.33 -0.43
C TYR A 65 -0.48 6.50 -0.10
N ALA A 66 -1.64 6.91 -0.62
CA ALA A 66 -2.89 6.15 -0.57
C ALA A 66 -3.61 6.19 -1.92
N PHE A 67 -3.81 5.02 -2.52
CA PHE A 67 -4.53 4.84 -3.78
C PHE A 67 -5.99 4.51 -3.48
N SER A 68 -6.92 5.36 -3.89
CA SER A 68 -8.35 5.07 -3.78
C SER A 68 -8.89 4.60 -5.11
N PHE A 69 -9.64 3.51 -5.10
CA PHE A 69 -10.18 2.90 -6.31
C PHE A 69 -11.70 3.03 -6.34
N TYR A 70 -12.26 2.91 -7.55
CA TYR A 70 -13.70 2.95 -7.75
C TYR A 70 -14.40 1.67 -7.25
N ASN A 71 -13.72 0.51 -7.31
CA ASN A 71 -14.26 -0.76 -6.87
C ASN A 71 -13.13 -1.71 -6.44
N VAL A 72 -13.53 -2.77 -5.72
CA VAL A 72 -12.61 -3.74 -5.11
C VAL A 72 -11.77 -4.44 -6.18
N ASN A 73 -12.41 -4.83 -7.30
CA ASN A 73 -11.71 -5.52 -8.41
C ASN A 73 -10.52 -4.72 -8.96
N LYS A 74 -10.63 -3.39 -9.06
CA LYS A 74 -9.50 -2.53 -9.49
C LYS A 74 -8.40 -2.48 -8.44
N ALA A 75 -8.76 -2.38 -7.16
CA ALA A 75 -7.80 -2.39 -6.07
C ALA A 75 -7.03 -3.72 -6.03
N LEU A 76 -7.73 -4.85 -6.12
CA LEU A 76 -7.12 -6.18 -6.15
C LEU A 76 -6.23 -6.38 -7.39
N THR A 77 -6.69 -5.96 -8.57
CA THR A 77 -5.86 -5.99 -9.79
C THR A 77 -4.59 -5.14 -9.62
N PHE A 78 -4.68 -3.97 -9.00
CA PHE A 78 -3.50 -3.15 -8.71
C PHE A 78 -2.56 -3.89 -7.75
N ALA A 79 -3.09 -4.45 -6.66
CA ALA A 79 -2.34 -5.23 -5.67
C ALA A 79 -1.57 -6.40 -6.29
N ASP A 80 -2.22 -7.18 -7.16
CA ASP A 80 -1.62 -8.34 -7.83
C ASP A 80 -0.47 -7.94 -8.76
N ASN A 81 -0.54 -6.74 -9.35
CA ASN A 81 0.47 -6.23 -10.27
C ASN A 81 1.62 -5.51 -9.57
N LEU A 82 1.46 -5.05 -8.32
CA LEU A 82 2.50 -4.34 -7.56
C LEU A 82 3.90 -5.00 -7.59
N PRO A 83 4.06 -6.32 -7.39
CA PRO A 83 5.39 -6.95 -7.44
C PRO A 83 6.07 -6.88 -8.82
N GLN A 84 5.28 -6.68 -9.88
CA GLN A 84 5.73 -6.66 -11.27
C GLN A 84 5.89 -5.23 -11.81
N MET A 85 5.36 -4.23 -11.10
CA MET A 85 5.46 -2.83 -11.48
C MET A 85 6.88 -2.32 -11.33
N SER A 86 7.37 -1.67 -12.38
CA SER A 86 8.54 -0.82 -12.30
C SER A 86 8.27 0.40 -11.42
N ALA A 87 9.34 0.99 -10.87
CA ALA A 87 9.24 2.23 -10.10
C ALA A 87 8.59 3.36 -10.92
N LEU A 88 8.77 3.38 -12.24
CA LEU A 88 8.16 4.38 -13.11
C LEU A 88 6.65 4.17 -13.25
N GLU A 89 6.19 2.93 -13.46
CA GLU A 89 4.75 2.61 -13.52
C GLU A 89 4.06 2.98 -12.21
N LEU A 90 4.67 2.65 -11.07
CA LEU A 90 4.15 3.04 -9.76
C LEU A 90 4.05 4.58 -9.63
N LEU A 91 5.08 5.32 -10.05
CA LEU A 91 5.06 6.78 -10.03
C LEU A 91 3.99 7.37 -10.97
N ILE A 92 3.75 6.76 -12.13
CA ILE A 92 2.69 7.17 -13.05
C ILE A 92 1.34 6.95 -12.38
N ASP A 93 1.10 5.80 -11.77
CA ASP A 93 -0.16 5.50 -11.08
C ASP A 93 -0.41 6.46 -9.91
N MET A 94 0.62 6.78 -9.13
CA MET A 94 0.55 7.78 -8.05
C MET A 94 0.16 9.17 -8.54
N ASN A 95 0.53 9.53 -9.78
CA ASN A 95 0.18 10.83 -10.35
C ASN A 95 -1.14 10.79 -11.13
N SER A 96 -1.53 9.64 -11.66
CA SER A 96 -2.73 9.46 -12.48
C SER A 96 -3.99 9.41 -11.61
N VAL A 97 -3.92 8.76 -10.45
CA VAL A 97 -5.04 8.72 -9.48
C VAL A 97 -5.42 10.12 -8.96
N ASN A 98 -4.47 11.08 -8.98
CA ASN A 98 -4.75 12.48 -8.65
C ASN A 98 -5.53 13.24 -9.73
N GLN A 99 -5.58 12.76 -10.98
CA GLN A 99 -6.23 13.49 -12.09
C GLN A 99 -7.71 13.16 -12.27
N GLU A 100 -8.23 12.07 -11.69
CA GLU A 100 -9.67 11.76 -11.73
C GLU A 100 -10.51 12.70 -10.82
N ASN A 101 -9.87 13.57 -10.02
CA ASN A 101 -10.53 14.57 -9.17
C ASN A 101 -10.61 15.98 -9.79
N ILE A 102 -10.20 16.18 -11.05
CA ILE A 102 -10.23 17.49 -11.72
C ILE A 102 -11.07 17.42 -13.01
N ILE A 103 -12.35 17.04 -12.90
CA ILE A 103 -13.35 17.43 -13.89
C ILE A 103 -14.67 17.71 -13.16
N HIS A 104 -14.89 18.98 -12.83
CA HIS A 104 -16.20 19.56 -12.53
C HIS A 104 -16.37 20.81 -13.38
#